data_AF-A0A932UCN9-F1
#
_entry.id   AF-A0A932UCN9-F1
#
_cell.length_a   1.000
_cell.length_b   1.000
_cell.length_c   1.000
_cell.angle_alpha   90.00
_cell.angle_beta   90.00
_cell.angle_gamma   90.00
#
_symmetry.space_group_name_H-M   'P 1'
#
loop_
_entity.id
_entity.type
_entity.pdbx_description
1 polymer ?
#
loop_
_entity_poly.entity_id
_entity_poly.type
_entity_poly.pdbx_seq_one_letter_code
_entity_poly.pdbx_strand_id
1 'polypeptide(L)' 'PYIERFRPAVGFRVEEAMQAKFVTIVGGVAGVSGQDEERLRQAGAQVERIDGSDEADTARILRELAQKGQRFQHLAENS' A
#
# COMPACT_ATOMS: atom_id res chain seq x y z
N PRO A 1 9.69 6.62 8.18
CA PRO A 1 9.72 7.51 7.00
C PRO A 1 8.40 7.58 6.22
N TYR A 2 7.91 6.48 5.62
CA TYR A 2 6.68 6.50 4.79
C TYR A 2 5.43 6.86 5.60
N ILE A 3 5.17 6.14 6.69
CA ILE A 3 4.03 6.40 7.59
C ILE A 3 4.10 7.83 8.15
N GLU A 4 5.27 8.30 8.57
CA GLU A 4 5.45 9.65 9.10
C GLU A 4 5.18 10.74 8.04
N ARG A 5 5.63 10.49 6.80
CA ARG A 5 5.52 11.44 5.68
C ARG A 5 4.07 11.61 5.23
N PHE A 6 3.34 10.50 5.12
CA PHE A 6 2.03 10.46 4.48
C PHE A 6 0.87 10.28 5.46
N ARG A 7 1.17 9.91 6.71
CA ARG A 7 0.22 9.67 7.81
C ARG A 7 -1.03 8.88 7.37
N PRO A 8 -0.87 7.74 6.69
CA PRO A 8 -2.01 6.92 6.32
C PRO A 8 -2.67 6.34 7.58
N ALA A 9 -3.94 5.97 7.48
CA ALA A 9 -4.51 5.02 8.43
C ALA A 9 -3.78 3.67 8.25
N VAL A 10 -3.34 3.07 9.36
CA VAL A 10 -2.62 1.79 9.36
C VAL A 10 -3.45 0.76 10.12
N GLY A 11 -3.69 -0.38 9.49
CA GLY A 11 -4.47 -1.47 10.07
C GLY A 11 -4.16 -2.80 9.42
N PHE A 12 -4.62 -3.88 10.05
CA PHE A 12 -4.41 -5.27 9.60
C PHE A 12 -5.72 -5.95 9.17
N ARG A 13 -6.85 -5.22 9.19
CA ARG A 13 -8.17 -5.75 8.83
C ARG A 13 -8.55 -5.29 7.44
N VAL A 14 -8.79 -6.24 6.55
CA VAL A 14 -9.19 -5.97 5.16
C VAL A 14 -10.49 -5.18 5.12
N GLU A 15 -11.43 -5.49 6.01
CA GLU A 15 -12.74 -4.84 6.08
C GLU A 15 -12.65 -3.33 6.35
N GLU A 16 -11.68 -2.91 7.16
CA GLU A 16 -11.43 -1.48 7.43
C GLU A 16 -10.81 -0.80 6.19
N ALA A 17 -9.85 -1.47 5.54
CA ALA A 17 -9.19 -0.96 4.34
C ALA A 17 -10.14 -0.85 3.13
N MET A 18 -11.20 -1.68 3.06
CA MET A 18 -12.24 -1.59 2.02
C MET A 18 -13.00 -0.25 2.01
N GLN A 19 -12.96 0.52 3.09
CA GLN A 19 -13.59 1.85 3.16
C GLN A 19 -12.70 2.97 2.58
N ALA A 20 -11.45 2.68 2.23
CA ALA A 20 -10.50 3.67 1.74
C ALA A 20 -10.56 3.82 0.20
N LYS A 21 -10.41 5.06 -0.29
CA LYS A 21 -10.27 5.35 -1.73
C LYS A 21 -8.99 4.73 -2.31
N PHE A 22 -7.91 4.73 -1.53
CA PHE A 22 -6.62 4.16 -1.90
C PHE A 22 -6.09 3.25 -0.80
N VAL A 23 -5.47 2.14 -1.17
CA VAL A 23 -4.85 1.20 -0.24
C VAL A 23 -3.45 0.85 -0.72
N THR A 24 -2.46 1.03 0.16
CA THR A 24 -1.11 0.52 -0.03
C THR A 24 -0.96 -0.79 0.73
N ILE A 25 -0.75 -1.89 0.03
CA ILE A 25 -0.34 -3.16 0.66
C ILE A 25 1.18 -3.18 0.74
N VAL A 26 1.73 -3.53 1.90
CA VAL A 26 3.17 -3.63 2.11
C VAL A 26 3.57 -5.10 2.24
N GLY A 27 4.49 -5.54 1.39
CA GLY A 27 4.97 -6.92 1.31
C GLY A 27 4.13 -7.83 0.40
N GLY A 28 4.66 -9.04 0.21
CA GLY A 28 4.11 -10.03 -0.71
C GLY A 28 2.88 -10.77 -0.22
N VAL A 29 2.47 -11.75 -1.03
CA VAL A 29 1.21 -12.51 -0.85
C VAL A 29 1.17 -13.35 0.43
N ALA A 30 2.32 -13.61 1.06
CA ALA A 30 2.41 -14.30 2.34
C ALA A 30 1.81 -13.48 3.50
N GLY A 31 1.85 -12.14 3.41
CA GLY A 31 1.29 -11.25 4.43
C GLY A 31 -0.15 -10.81 4.12
N VAL A 32 -0.43 -10.50 2.86
CA VAL A 32 -1.79 -10.17 2.37
C VAL A 32 -2.05 -10.93 1.10
N SER A 33 -3.02 -11.85 1.15
CA SER A 33 -3.32 -12.75 0.04
C SER A 33 -3.74 -11.98 -1.22
N GLY A 34 -3.57 -12.60 -2.39
CA GLY A 34 -4.12 -12.04 -3.64
C GLY A 34 -5.65 -11.95 -3.61
N GLN A 35 -6.33 -12.80 -2.84
CA GLN A 35 -7.77 -12.75 -2.68
C GLN A 35 -8.21 -11.52 -1.88
N ASP A 36 -7.47 -11.14 -0.83
CA ASP A 36 -7.76 -9.93 -0.07
C ASP A 36 -7.46 -8.66 -0.88
N GLU A 37 -6.40 -8.67 -1.67
CA GLU A 37 -6.13 -7.59 -2.63
C GLU A 37 -7.29 -7.42 -3.62
N GLU A 38 -7.80 -8.52 -4.17
CA GLU A 38 -8.95 -8.48 -5.08
C GLU A 38 -10.23 -7.99 -4.38
N ARG A 39 -10.49 -8.42 -3.13
CA ARG A 39 -11.62 -7.92 -2.33
C ARG A 39 -11.56 -6.40 -2.14
N LEU A 40 -10.37 -5.84 -1.91
CA LEU A 40 -10.18 -4.39 -1.81
C LEU A 40 -10.49 -3.67 -3.11
N ARG A 41 -10.02 -4.20 -4.25
CA ARG A 41 -10.34 -3.64 -5.57
C ARG A 41 -11.84 -3.70 -5.86
N GLN A 42 -12.50 -4.80 -5.55
CA GLN A 42 -13.95 -4.98 -5.71
C GLN A 42 -14.77 -4.05 -4.82
N ALA A 43 -14.23 -3.65 -3.67
CA ALA A 43 -14.84 -2.62 -2.82
C ALA A 43 -14.73 -1.19 -3.41
N GLY A 44 -14.04 -1.03 -4.53
CA GLY A 44 -13.81 0.25 -5.19
C GLY A 44 -12.51 0.95 -4.79
N ALA A 45 -11.66 0.31 -3.97
CA ALA A 45 -10.37 0.87 -3.61
C ALA A 45 -9.38 0.78 -4.78
N GLN A 46 -8.59 1.84 -4.97
CA GLN A 46 -7.41 1.78 -5.83
C GLN A 46 -6.25 1.20 -5.02
N VAL A 47 -5.86 -0.03 -5.35
CA VAL A 47 -4.87 -0.79 -4.58
C VAL A 47 -3.53 -0.84 -5.30
N GLU A 48 -2.46 -0.56 -4.58
CA GLU A 48 -1.09 -0.82 -5.01
C GLU A 48 -0.33 -1.61 -3.95
N ARG A 49 0.34 -2.67 -4.39
CA ARG A 49 1.23 -3.47 -3.56
C ARG A 49 2.67 -3.01 -3.74
N ILE A 50 3.33 -2.77 -2.63
CA ILE A 50 4.77 -2.50 -2.57
C ILE A 50 5.42 -3.74 -1.98
N ASP A 51 6.03 -4.54 -2.85
CA ASP A 51 6.68 -5.80 -2.50
C ASP A 51 8.08 -5.83 -3.14
N GLY A 52 9.12 -5.72 -2.29
CA GLY A 52 10.51 -5.89 -2.71
C GLY A 52 10.90 -7.37 -2.73
N SER A 53 12.11 -7.68 -3.22
CA SER A 53 12.59 -9.08 -3.20
C SER A 53 12.73 -9.66 -1.79
N ASP A 54 12.86 -8.78 -0.78
CA ASP A 54 12.86 -9.11 0.64
C ASP A 54 12.36 -7.92 1.48
N GLU A 55 12.40 -8.05 2.81
CA GLU A 55 12.01 -7.00 3.75
C GLU A 55 12.86 -5.73 3.63
N ALA A 56 14.18 -5.88 3.42
CA ALA A 56 15.10 -4.75 3.32
C ALA A 56 14.83 -3.95 2.03
N ASP A 57 14.54 -4.64 0.94
CA ASP A 57 14.18 -4.03 -0.34
C ASP A 57 12.81 -3.34 -0.26
N THR A 58 11.83 -3.97 0.38
CA THR A 58 10.51 -3.34 0.65
C THR A 58 10.68 -2.05 1.45
N ALA A 59 11.51 -2.07 2.50
CA ALA A 59 11.81 -0.89 3.31
C ALA A 59 12.55 0.20 2.53
N ARG A 60 13.46 -0.19 1.62
CA ARG A 60 14.16 0.73 0.71
C ARG A 60 13.17 1.43 -0.22
N ILE A 61 12.27 0.69 -0.87
CA ILE A 61 11.25 1.25 -1.77
C ILE A 61 10.35 2.27 -1.02
N LEU A 62 9.85 1.90 0.16
CA LEU A 62 9.03 2.80 0.99
C LEU A 62 9.77 4.09 1.39
N ARG A 63 11.08 3.99 1.67
CA ARG A 63 11.91 5.16 1.98
C ARG A 63 12.07 6.07 0.77
N GLU A 64 12.33 5.51 -0.40
CA GLU A 64 12.47 6.28 -1.65
C GLU A 64 11.18 7.02 -2.01
N LEU A 65 10.03 6.35 -1.88
CA LEU A 65 8.72 6.95 -2.05
C LEU A 65 8.50 8.14 -1.10
N ALA A 66 8.81 7.95 0.18
CA ALA A 66 8.72 9.02 1.17
C ALA A 66 9.62 10.23 0.84
N GLN A 67 10.84 9.98 0.38
CA GLN A 67 11.80 11.02 -0.03
C GLN A 67 11.34 11.78 -1.27
N LYS A 68 10.77 11.07 -2.25
CA LYS A 68 10.20 11.65 -3.47
C LYS A 68 8.86 12.37 -3.21
N GLY A 69 8.25 12.16 -2.04
CA GLY A 69 6.90 12.67 -1.75
C GLY A 69 5.81 11.96 -2.55
N GLN A 70 6.09 10.75 -3.05
CA GLN A 70 5.15 9.91 -3.79
C GLN A 70 4.63 8.81 -2.88
N ARG A 71 3.31 8.62 -2.82
CA ARG A 71 2.70 7.49 -2.07
C ARG A 71 2.78 6.17 -2.83
N PHE A 72 2.73 6.28 -4.15
CA PHE A 72 2.48 5.17 -5.06
C PHE A 72 3.63 5.07 -6.07
N GLN A 73 4.00 3.86 -6.49
CA GLN A 73 5.00 3.70 -7.56
C GLN A 73 4.32 3.91 -8.92
N HIS A 74 3.06 3.51 -9.06
CA HIS A 74 2.33 3.51 -10.33
C HIS A 74 0.97 4.20 -10.27
N LEU A 75 0.27 4.22 -9.13
CA LEU A 75 -1.01 4.93 -9.04
C LEU A 75 -0.81 6.44 -9.06
N ALA A 76 -1.63 7.13 -9.87
CA ALA A 76 -1.76 8.58 -9.81
C ALA A 76 -2.84 8.94 -8.78
N GLU A 77 -2.51 9.79 -7.80
CA GLU A 77 -3.53 10.49 -7.02
C GLU A 77 -4.13 11.57 -7.94
N ASN A 78 -5.19 11.22 -8.68
CA ASN A 78 -6.01 12.24 -9.33
C ASN A 78 -6.76 13.01 -8.22
N SER A 79 -6.36 14.27 -8.02
CA SER A 79 -6.97 15.27 -7.14
C SER A 79 -8.45 15.46 -7.43
#